data_AF-A0A317UBM1-F1
#
_entry.id   AF-A0A317UBM1-F1
#
_cell.length_a   1.000
_cell.length_b   1.000
_cell.length_c   1.000
_cell.angle_alpha   90.00
_cell.angle_beta   90.00
_cell.angle_gamma   90.00
#
_symmetry.space_group_name_H-M   'P 1'
#
loop_
_entity.id
_entity.type
_entity.pdbx_description
1 polymer ?
#
loop_
_entity_poly.entity_id
_entity_poly.type
_entity_poly.pdbx_seq_one_letter_code
_entity_poly.pdbx_strand_id
1 'polypeptide(L)'
;MRKINRAVKVRIYPNAEQRVQIEKTIGCSRFIYNCMLADKMEHYKKEKKMLRNTPASYKKEYPWLKEVRTIPNKVQSIDHLYLLG
;
A
#
# COMPACT_ATOMS: atom_id res chain seq x y z
N MET A 1 5.59 7.84 -33.82
CA MET A 1 4.18 7.54 -33.49
C MET A 1 3.89 8.05 -32.07
N ARG A 2 2.89 8.93 -31.87
CA ARG A 2 2.56 9.46 -30.52
C ARG A 2 1.80 8.42 -29.70
N LYS A 3 2.20 8.21 -28.44
CA LYS A 3 1.52 7.31 -27.51
C LYS A 3 0.24 7.99 -26.99
N ILE A 4 -0.93 7.47 -27.33
CA ILE A 4 -2.22 7.97 -26.85
C ILE A 4 -2.59 7.20 -25.59
N ASN A 5 -2.72 7.90 -24.46
CA ASN A 5 -3.22 7.32 -23.22
C ASN A 5 -4.75 7.37 -23.24
N ARG A 6 -5.41 6.21 -23.14
CA ARG A 6 -6.86 6.09 -23.04
C ARG A 6 -7.24 5.81 -21.59
N ALA A 7 -8.29 6.46 -21.10
CA ALA A 7 -8.86 6.21 -19.77
C ALA A 7 -10.37 6.02 -19.89
N VAL A 8 -10.92 5.11 -19.09
CA VAL A 8 -12.36 4.82 -19.03
C VAL A 8 -12.83 5.01 -17.59
N LYS A 9 -13.92 5.77 -17.42
CA LYS A 9 -14.55 5.99 -16.12
C LYS A 9 -15.78 5.10 -16.01
N VAL A 10 -15.80 4.23 -15.01
CA VAL A 10 -16.93 3.32 -14.74
C VAL A 10 -17.39 3.50 -13.31
N ARG A 11 -18.71 3.43 -13.08
CA ARG A 11 -19.30 3.35 -11.74
C ARG A 11 -19.63 1.88 -11.43
N ILE A 12 -19.21 1.42 -10.25
CA ILE A 12 -19.49 0.06 -9.77
C ILE A 12 -20.56 0.09 -8.68
N TYR A 13 -21.38 -0.96 -8.60
CA TYR A 13 -22.42 -1.15 -7.58
C TYR A 13 -22.17 -2.49 -6.88
N PRO A 14 -21.32 -2.51 -5.84
CA PRO A 14 -20.94 -3.75 -5.17
C PRO A 14 -22.09 -4.31 -4.32
N ASN A 15 -22.20 -5.64 -4.30
CA ASN A 15 -23.08 -6.34 -3.35
C ASN A 15 -22.48 -6.32 -1.92
N ALA A 16 -23.23 -6.83 -0.94
CA ALA A 16 -22.83 -6.79 0.47
C ALA A 16 -21.46 -7.45 0.72
N GLU A 17 -21.19 -8.61 0.13
CA GLU A 17 -19.93 -9.33 0.28
C GLU A 17 -18.76 -8.56 -0.35
N GLN A 18 -18.96 -8.04 -1.55
CA GLN A 18 -17.96 -7.24 -2.26
C GLN A 18 -17.61 -5.96 -1.49
N ARG A 19 -18.58 -5.30 -0.86
CA ARG A 19 -18.33 -4.14 0.00
C ARG A 19 -17.40 -4.49 1.15
N VAL A 20 -17.66 -5.59 1.85
CA VAL A 20 -16.80 -6.07 2.95
C VAL A 20 -15.39 -6.35 2.43
N GLN A 21 -15.26 -7.02 1.28
CA GLN A 21 -13.94 -7.31 0.69
C GLN A 21 -13.18 -6.04 0.29
N ILE A 22 -13.86 -5.04 -0.29
CA ILE A 22 -13.28 -3.75 -0.66
C ILE A 22 -12.81 -3.00 0.58
N GLU A 23 -13.66 -2.90 1.61
CA GLU A 23 -13.34 -2.23 2.87
C GLU A 23 -12.13 -2.88 3.55
N LYS A 24 -12.10 -4.22 3.64
CA LYS A 24 -10.95 -4.98 4.14
C LYS A 24 -9.69 -4.71 3.32
N THR A 25 -9.80 -4.71 1.98
CA THR A 25 -8.65 -4.49 1.08
C THR A 25 -8.04 -3.10 1.23
N ILE A 26 -8.88 -2.06 1.26
CA ILE A 26 -8.43 -0.67 1.44
C ILE A 26 -7.86 -0.49 2.85
N GLY A 27 -8.52 -1.03 3.88
CA GLY A 27 -8.09 -0.98 5.26
C GLY A 27 -6.71 -1.62 5.48
N CYS A 28 -6.52 -2.86 5.04
CA CYS A 28 -5.23 -3.55 5.14
C CYS A 28 -4.11 -2.82 4.38
N SER A 29 -4.41 -2.29 3.19
CA SER A 29 -3.42 -1.54 2.39
C SER A 29 -2.98 -0.27 3.09
N ARG A 30 -3.93 0.49 3.66
CA ARG A 30 -3.64 1.71 4.44
C ARG A 30 -2.84 1.38 5.70
N PHE A 31 -3.19 0.31 6.40
CA PHE A 31 -2.49 -0.12 7.60
C PHE A 31 -1.02 -0.43 7.31
N ILE A 32 -0.74 -1.33 6.35
CA ILE A 32 0.63 -1.69 5.97
C ILE A 32 1.43 -0.47 5.52
N TYR A 33 0.83 0.42 4.71
CA TYR A 33 1.49 1.65 4.28
C TYR A 33 1.91 2.52 5.47
N ASN A 34 1.01 2.72 6.45
CA ASN A 34 1.30 3.52 7.63
C ASN A 34 2.39 2.89 8.50
N CYS A 35 2.37 1.57 8.71
CA CYS A 35 3.45 0.87 9.41
C CYS A 35 4.79 1.06 8.70
N MET A 36 4.82 0.86 7.38
CA MET A 36 6.04 1.02 6.60
C MET A 36 6.57 2.46 6.62
N LEU A 37 5.67 3.44 6.58
CA LEU A 37 6.03 4.85 6.66
C LEU A 37 6.59 5.21 8.03
N ALA A 38 5.98 4.74 9.11
CA ALA A 38 6.47 4.95 10.47
C ALA A 38 7.90 4.42 10.64
N ASP A 39 8.18 3.20 10.17
CA ASP A 39 9.51 2.60 10.25
C ASP A 39 10.54 3.37 9.41
N LYS A 40 10.13 3.82 8.22
CA LYS A 40 10.98 4.68 7.37
C LYS A 40 11.32 5.99 8.07
N MET A 41 10.34 6.63 8.72
CA MET A 41 10.56 7.87 9.46
C MET A 41 11.48 7.66 10.67
N GLU A 42 11.29 6.59 11.43
CA GLU A 42 12.14 6.27 12.58
C GLU A 42 13.57 5.95 12.15
N HIS A 43 13.74 5.12 11.13
CA HIS A 43 15.06 4.77 10.59
C HIS A 43 15.78 6.00 10.02
N TYR A 44 15.07 6.85 9.27
CA TYR A 44 15.65 8.08 8.73
C TYR A 44 16.07 9.06 9.83
N LYS A 45 15.31 9.17 10.93
CA LYS A 45 15.69 10.01 12.08
C LYS A 45 17.02 9.55 12.71
N LYS A 46 17.25 8.25 12.78
CA LYS A 46 18.46 7.65 13.40
C LYS A 46 19.66 7.65 12.45
N GLU A 47 19.47 7.13 11.23
CA GLU A 47 20.56 6.81 10.31
C GLU A 47 20.73 7.83 9.17
N LYS A 48 19.79 8.78 9.01
CA LYS A 48 19.67 9.68 7.85
C LYS A 48 19.65 8.95 6.49
N LYS A 49 19.28 7.68 6.51
CA LYS A 49 19.17 6.78 5.34
C LYS A 49 17.74 6.33 5.16
N MET A 50 17.37 6.06 3.91
CA MET A 50 16.06 5.51 3.58
C MET A 50 16.00 4.00 3.85
N LEU A 51 15.01 3.57 4.64
CA LEU A 51 14.74 2.16 4.86
C LEU A 51 13.99 1.54 3.68
N ARG A 52 14.50 0.43 3.15
CA ARG A 52 13.80 -0.40 2.14
C ARG A 52 13.17 -1.61 2.82
N ASN A 53 12.05 -1.39 3.50
CA ASN A 53 11.23 -2.46 4.08
C ASN A 53 10.27 -3.05 3.04
N THR A 54 9.83 -4.29 3.27
CA THR A 54 8.87 -4.98 2.41
C THR A 54 7.61 -5.33 3.20
N PRO A 55 6.42 -5.38 2.58
CA PRO A 55 5.18 -5.77 3.26
C PRO A 55 5.22 -7.17 3.91
N ALA A 56 6.15 -8.03 3.50
CA ALA A 56 6.20 -9.43 3.93
C ALA A 56 6.54 -9.60 5.41
N SER A 57 7.32 -8.69 6.02
CA SER A 57 7.64 -8.74 7.44
C SER A 57 6.38 -8.55 8.30
N TYR A 58 5.56 -7.56 7.98
CA TYR A 58 4.32 -7.25 8.72
C TYR A 58 3.28 -8.36 8.64
N LYS A 59 3.26 -9.15 7.56
CA LYS A 59 2.36 -10.32 7.45
C LYS A 59 2.70 -11.45 8.44
N LYS A 60 3.91 -11.46 9.02
CA LYS A 60 4.26 -12.38 10.12
C LYS A 60 3.72 -11.87 11.46
N GLU A 61 3.82 -10.57 11.70
CA GLU A 61 3.39 -9.90 12.93
C GLU A 61 1.86 -9.79 13.02
N TYR A 62 1.19 -9.64 11.87
CA TYR A 62 -0.26 -9.45 11.79
C TYR A 62 -0.90 -10.53 10.91
N PRO A 63 -1.21 -11.73 11.46
CA PRO A 63 -1.73 -12.86 10.69
C PRO A 63 -3.03 -12.58 9.93
N TRP A 64 -3.89 -11.70 10.46
CA TRP A 64 -5.16 -11.27 9.82
C TRP A 64 -4.95 -10.58 8.47
N LEU A 65 -3.75 -10.05 8.19
CA LEU A 65 -3.42 -9.51 6.86
C LEU A 65 -3.36 -10.59 5.77
N LYS A 66 -3.25 -11.88 6.13
CA LYS A 66 -3.25 -12.99 5.16
C LYS A 66 -4.63 -13.30 4.60
N GLU A 67 -5.70 -12.94 5.32
CA GLU A 67 -7.09 -13.22 4.94
C GLU A 67 -7.53 -12.43 3.72
N VAL A 68 -6.96 -11.25 3.54
CA VAL A 68 -7.20 -10.41 2.38
C VAL A 68 -6.06 -10.70 1.39
N ARG A 69 -6.37 -10.94 0.11
CA ARG A 69 -5.37 -10.93 -0.99
C ARG A 69 -4.78 -9.53 -1.09
N THR A 70 -3.92 -9.21 -0.15
CA THR A 70 -3.33 -7.90 0.03
C THR A 70 -2.02 -7.89 -0.71
N ILE A 71 -2.03 -7.08 -1.76
CA ILE A 71 -0.88 -6.35 -2.28
C ILE A 71 0.01 -7.20 -3.21
N PRO A 72 0.21 -6.79 -4.49
CA PRO A 72 1.26 -7.37 -5.31
C PRO A 72 2.60 -7.14 -4.61
N ASN A 73 3.54 -8.09 -4.71
CA ASN A 73 4.85 -8.10 -4.03
C ASN A 73 5.79 -6.89 -4.34
N LYS A 74 5.26 -5.79 -4.89
CA LYS A 74 5.94 -4.54 -5.21
C LYS A 74 5.03 -3.35 -4.90
N VAL A 75 4.94 -2.92 -3.63
CA VAL A 75 4.59 -1.52 -3.34
C VAL A 75 5.88 -0.73 -3.42
N GLN A 76 6.32 -0.42 -4.64
CA GLN A 76 7.56 0.33 -4.88
C GLN A 76 7.31 1.79 -5.32
N SER A 77 6.06 2.24 -5.44
CA SER A 77 5.77 3.41 -6.30
C SER A 77 5.35 4.71 -5.61
N ILE A 78 5.47 4.88 -4.29
CA ILE A 78 5.10 6.17 -3.63
C ILE A 78 6.28 6.86 -2.92
N ASP A 79 7.47 6.25 -2.92
CA ASP A 79 8.65 6.80 -2.23
C ASP A 79 9.18 8.13 -2.81
N HIS A 80 8.62 8.63 -3.92
CA HIS A 80 9.07 9.85 -4.58
C HIS A 80 8.33 11.14 -4.18
N LEU A 81 7.27 11.10 -3.35
CA LEU A 81 6.41 12.28 -3.12
C LEU A 81 6.57 12.97 -1.77
N TYR A 82 7.29 12.40 -0.80
CA TYR A 82 7.33 12.92 0.58
C TYR A 82 8.68 13.55 1.00
N LEU A 83 9.61 13.78 0.07
CA LEU A 83 10.93 14.38 0.36
C LEU A 83 11.19 15.71 -0.37
N LEU A 84 10.15 16.31 -0.96
CA LEU A 84 10.23 17.61 -1.67
C LEU A 84 9.41 18.73 -0.99
N GLY A 85 9.03 18.54 0.28
CA GLY A 85 8.36 19.55 1.10
C GLY A 85 9.20 19.94 2.31
#